data_AF-A0A7X7PVM0-F1
#
_entry.id   AF-A0A7X7PVM0-F1
#
_cell.length_a   1.000
_cell.length_b   1.000
_cell.length_c   1.000
_cell.angle_alpha   90.00
_cell.angle_beta   90.00
_cell.angle_gamma   90.00
#
_symmetry.space_group_name_H-M   'P 1'
#
loop_
_entity.id
_entity.type
_entity.pdbx_description
1 polymer ?
#
loop_
_entity_poly.entity_id
_entity_poly.type
_entity_poly.pdbx_seq_one_letter_code
_entity_poly.pdbx_strand_id
1 'polypeptide(L)'
;MPPNALTVIHKFIRREMFDFAERLFRAEPEQVSDIRAELERLADLLRSHAQQEDVRVAPLLRATEPALAERLARDHRRLDDQLESLRYAAARLDPISPDVRSALRLFHLDWNRFLSAYLAHLDDEERTLFAKLGEHLPLSAITQSAEQQGARGEE
;
A
#
# COMPACT_ATOMS: atom_id res chain seq x y z
N MET A 1 11.25 -17.42 -8.02
CA MET A 1 11.76 -16.14 -8.56
C MET A 1 12.81 -15.60 -7.60
N PRO A 2 14.00 -15.17 -8.06
CA PRO A 2 14.93 -14.46 -7.21
C PRO A 2 14.31 -13.15 -6.70
N PRO A 3 14.65 -12.67 -5.49
CA PRO A 3 14.17 -11.39 -4.99
C PRO A 3 14.57 -10.26 -5.94
N ASN A 4 13.63 -9.37 -6.26
CA ASN A 4 13.87 -8.10 -6.95
C ASN A 4 13.34 -6.94 -6.09
N ALA A 5 13.65 -5.69 -6.46
CA ALA A 5 13.27 -4.52 -5.66
C ALA A 5 11.76 -4.42 -5.43
N LEU A 6 10.92 -4.82 -6.40
CA LEU A 6 9.45 -4.85 -6.29
C LEU A 6 8.99 -5.82 -5.19
N THR A 7 9.51 -7.05 -5.20
CA THR A 7 9.19 -8.04 -4.15
C THR A 7 9.77 -7.70 -2.78
N VAL A 8 10.85 -6.90 -2.72
CA VAL A 8 11.45 -6.45 -1.46
C VAL A 8 10.59 -5.35 -0.83
N ILE A 9 10.11 -4.37 -1.61
CA ILE A 9 9.24 -3.32 -1.06
C ILE A 9 7.92 -3.91 -0.56
N HIS A 10 7.35 -4.93 -1.22
CA HIS A 10 6.15 -5.61 -0.72
C HIS A 10 6.38 -6.34 0.61
N LYS A 11 7.58 -6.87 0.87
CA LYS A 11 7.91 -7.45 2.18
C LYS A 11 7.95 -6.39 3.27
N PHE A 12 8.53 -5.23 2.95
CA PHE A 12 8.57 -4.09 3.87
C PHE A 12 7.17 -3.57 4.16
N ILE A 13 6.34 -3.35 3.14
CA ILE A 13 4.94 -2.92 3.30
C ILE A 13 4.15 -3.88 4.18
N ARG A 14 4.26 -5.20 3.95
CA ARG A 14 3.61 -6.20 4.81
C ARG A 14 4.03 -6.04 6.26
N ARG A 15 5.33 -5.90 6.52
CA ARG A 15 5.84 -5.67 7.88
C ARG A 15 5.21 -4.43 8.50
N GLU A 16 5.28 -3.27 7.85
CA GLU A 16 4.76 -2.02 8.40
C GLU A 16 3.26 -2.09 8.70
N MET A 17 2.48 -2.73 7.82
CA MET A 17 1.05 -2.94 8.07
C MET A 17 0.76 -3.87 9.25
N PHE A 18 1.55 -4.94 9.44
CA PHE A 18 1.40 -5.83 10.59
C PHE A 18 1.87 -5.17 11.89
N ASP A 19 2.97 -4.41 11.85
CA ASP A 19 3.47 -3.64 13.01
C ASP A 19 2.40 -2.63 13.47
N PHE A 20 1.73 -1.94 12.53
CA PHE A 20 0.59 -1.07 12.85
C PHE A 20 -0.62 -1.85 13.39
N ALA A 21 -0.96 -2.99 12.79
CA ALA A 21 -2.06 -3.83 13.26
C ALA A 21 -1.87 -4.27 14.73
N GLU A 22 -0.65 -4.66 15.09
CA GLU A 22 -0.32 -5.06 16.46
C GLU A 22 -0.44 -3.88 17.43
N ARG A 23 0.07 -2.70 17.06
CA ARG A 23 -0.05 -1.49 17.89
C ARG A 23 -1.51 -1.11 18.09
N LEU A 24 -2.31 -1.11 17.02
CA LEU A 24 -3.73 -0.80 17.07
C LEU A 24 -4.51 -1.80 17.92
N PHE A 25 -4.19 -3.09 17.85
CA PHE A 25 -4.83 -4.12 18.67
C PHE A 25 -4.63 -3.88 20.19
N ARG A 26 -3.46 -3.36 20.57
CA ARG A 26 -3.09 -3.08 21.96
C ARG A 26 -3.39 -1.65 22.40
N ALA A 27 -3.95 -0.83 21.52
CA ALA A 27 -4.10 0.60 21.75
C ALA A 27 -5.12 0.89 22.85
N GLU A 28 -4.71 1.72 23.80
CA GLU A 28 -5.51 2.32 24.84
C GLU A 28 -5.93 3.75 24.44
N PRO A 29 -6.93 4.34 25.11
CA PRO A 29 -7.44 5.67 24.76
C PRO A 29 -6.37 6.76 24.70
N GLU A 30 -5.37 6.69 25.58
CA GLU A 30 -4.28 7.67 25.68
C GLU A 30 -3.34 7.61 24.47
N GLN A 31 -3.39 6.53 23.69
CA GLN A 31 -2.51 6.30 22.54
C GLN A 31 -3.17 6.68 21.20
N VAL A 32 -4.39 7.23 21.21
CA VAL A 32 -5.12 7.61 19.99
C VAL A 32 -4.30 8.58 19.11
N SER A 33 -3.55 9.51 19.71
CA SER A 33 -2.67 10.42 18.95
C SER A 33 -1.58 9.68 18.20
N ASP A 34 -0.99 8.66 18.83
CA ASP A 34 0.12 7.89 18.26
C ASP A 34 -0.38 7.02 17.11
N ILE A 35 -1.53 6.37 17.30
CA ILE A 35 -2.22 5.60 16.26
C ILE A 35 -2.52 6.46 15.03
N ARG A 36 -3.01 7.69 15.22
CA ARG A 36 -3.23 8.62 14.10
C ARG A 36 -1.93 8.95 13.39
N ALA A 37 -0.90 9.32 14.12
CA ALA A 37 0.39 9.70 13.53
C ALA A 37 1.05 8.54 12.77
N GLU A 38 0.89 7.31 13.26
CA GLU A 38 1.37 6.11 12.58
C GLU A 38 0.57 5.78 11.32
N LEU A 39 -0.77 5.90 11.39
CA LEU A 39 -1.63 5.71 10.23
C LEU A 39 -1.27 6.67 9.11
N GLU A 40 -0.99 7.94 9.43
CA GLU A 40 -0.57 8.95 8.44
C GLU A 40 0.75 8.57 7.76
N ARG A 41 1.77 8.17 8.53
CA ARG A 41 3.05 7.72 7.95
C ARG A 41 2.89 6.48 7.08
N LEU A 42 2.06 5.54 7.52
CA LEU A 42 1.76 4.35 6.74
C LEU A 42 1.00 4.71 5.47
N ALA A 43 0.03 5.62 5.55
CA ALA A 43 -0.72 6.07 4.38
C ALA A 43 0.20 6.70 3.31
N ASP A 44 1.15 7.53 3.73
CA ASP A 44 2.15 8.12 2.83
C ASP A 44 3.02 7.06 2.16
N LEU A 45 3.45 6.04 2.92
CA LEU A 45 4.20 4.90 2.38
C LEU A 45 3.40 4.15 1.31
N LEU A 46 2.16 3.77 1.61
CA LEU A 46 1.32 2.98 0.70
C LEU A 46 0.98 3.76 -0.59
N ARG A 47 0.75 5.07 -0.48
CA ARG A 47 0.55 5.94 -1.64
C ARG A 47 1.79 6.10 -2.49
N SER A 48 2.93 6.35 -1.86
CA SER A 48 4.20 6.50 -2.57
C SER A 48 4.51 5.23 -3.37
N HIS A 49 4.27 4.06 -2.78
CA HIS A 49 4.38 2.79 -3.46
C HIS A 49 3.46 2.68 -4.69
N ALA A 50 2.15 2.87 -4.53
CA ALA A 50 1.19 2.80 -5.64
C ALA A 50 1.54 3.79 -6.78
N GLN A 51 1.96 5.01 -6.42
CA GLN A 51 2.42 6.01 -7.39
C GLN A 51 3.66 5.57 -8.16
N GLN A 52 4.64 4.95 -7.49
CA GLN A 52 5.82 4.42 -8.16
C GLN A 52 5.45 3.33 -9.16
N GLU A 53 4.47 2.49 -8.85
CA GLU A 53 3.97 1.48 -9.76
C GLU A 53 3.19 2.06 -10.94
N ASP A 54 2.31 3.03 -10.69
CA ASP A 54 1.56 3.74 -11.73
C ASP A 54 2.50 4.43 -12.73
N VAL A 55 3.64 4.95 -12.26
CA VAL A 55 4.65 5.62 -13.09
C VAL A 55 5.54 4.62 -13.82
N ARG A 56 5.93 3.51 -13.19
CA ARG A 56 7.00 2.63 -13.72
C ARG A 56 6.47 1.32 -14.31
N VAL A 57 5.49 0.70 -13.66
CA VAL A 57 4.96 -0.61 -14.00
C VAL A 57 3.77 -0.49 -14.96
N ALA A 58 2.83 0.42 -14.66
CA ALA A 58 1.63 0.56 -15.47
C ALA A 58 1.87 0.90 -16.96
N PRO A 59 2.88 1.71 -17.36
CA PRO A 59 3.17 1.91 -18.78
C PRO A 59 3.61 0.63 -19.50
N LEU A 60 4.41 -0.21 -18.82
CA LEU A 60 4.87 -1.49 -19.38
C LEU A 60 3.68 -2.43 -19.56
N LEU A 61 2.81 -2.53 -18.54
CA LEU A 61 1.58 -3.29 -18.62
C LEU A 61 0.65 -2.76 -19.71
N ARG A 62 0.50 -1.45 -19.88
CA ARG A 62 -0.32 -0.89 -20.97
C ARG A 62 0.18 -1.29 -22.35
N ALA A 63 1.49 -1.50 -22.52
CA ALA A 63 2.08 -1.90 -23.78
C ALA A 63 1.91 -3.40 -24.08
N THR A 64 1.96 -4.27 -23.06
CA THR A 64 1.92 -5.73 -23.26
C THR A 64 0.60 -6.38 -22.85
N GLU A 65 -0.04 -5.90 -21.79
CA GLU A 65 -1.22 -6.46 -21.12
C GLU A 65 -2.19 -5.37 -20.61
N PRO A 66 -2.89 -4.63 -21.50
CA PRO A 66 -3.70 -3.46 -21.13
C PRO A 66 -4.75 -3.73 -20.06
N ALA A 67 -5.40 -4.90 -20.10
CA ALA A 67 -6.41 -5.30 -19.12
C ALA A 67 -5.83 -5.42 -17.70
N LEU A 68 -4.55 -5.82 -17.57
CA LEU A 68 -3.86 -5.88 -16.30
C LEU A 68 -3.54 -4.47 -15.77
N ALA A 69 -3.14 -3.54 -16.65
CA ALA A 69 -2.92 -2.15 -16.27
C ALA A 69 -4.20 -1.47 -15.77
N GLU A 70 -5.34 -1.71 -16.42
CA GLU A 70 -6.64 -1.19 -15.98
C GLU A 70 -7.07 -1.77 -14.63
N ARG A 71 -6.79 -3.06 -14.39
CA ARG A 71 -7.04 -3.70 -13.10
C ARG A 71 -6.19 -3.08 -12.00
N LEU A 72 -4.88 -2.95 -12.21
CA LEU A 72 -3.94 -2.32 -11.27
C LEU A 72 -4.45 -0.92 -10.86
N ALA A 73 -4.75 -0.07 -11.84
CA ALA A 73 -5.25 1.28 -11.58
C ALA A 73 -6.59 1.31 -10.81
N ARG A 74 -7.47 0.33 -11.05
CA ARG A 74 -8.74 0.21 -10.32
C ARG A 74 -8.51 -0.22 -8.87
N ASP A 75 -7.60 -1.17 -8.64
CA ASP A 75 -7.28 -1.64 -7.30
C ASP A 75 -6.58 -0.56 -6.47
N HIS A 76 -5.64 0.21 -7.06
CA HIS A 76 -5.05 1.37 -6.41
C HIS A 76 -6.08 2.40 -5.96
N ARG A 77 -7.01 2.80 -6.84
CA ARG A 77 -8.09 3.74 -6.47
C ARG A 77 -8.96 3.20 -5.34
N ARG A 78 -9.37 1.93 -5.43
CA ARG A 78 -10.20 1.29 -4.40
C ARG A 78 -9.49 1.25 -3.04
N LEU A 79 -8.20 0.93 -3.02
CA LEU A 79 -7.42 0.87 -1.78
C LEU A 79 -7.18 2.28 -1.21
N ASP A 80 -6.93 3.29 -2.03
CA ASP A 80 -6.79 4.67 -1.58
C ASP A 80 -8.10 5.20 -0.96
N ASP A 81 -9.26 4.92 -1.57
CA ASP A 81 -10.57 5.25 -1.00
C ASP A 81 -10.80 4.60 0.38
N GLN A 82 -10.40 3.33 0.52
CA GLN A 82 -10.49 2.61 1.80
C GLN A 82 -9.53 3.20 2.85
N LEU A 83 -8.33 3.58 2.44
CA LEU A 83 -7.34 4.21 3.32
C LEU A 83 -7.79 5.61 3.77
N GLU A 84 -8.40 6.40 2.90
CA GLU A 84 -9.01 7.68 3.26
C GLU A 84 -10.15 7.51 4.26
N SER A 85 -10.97 6.48 4.07
CA SER A 85 -12.04 6.15 5.02
C SER A 85 -11.49 5.83 6.41
N LEU A 86 -10.36 5.11 6.48
CA LEU A 86 -9.67 4.84 7.74
C LEU A 86 -9.09 6.11 8.37
N ARG A 87 -8.44 6.97 7.59
CA ARG A 87 -7.91 8.26 8.09
C ARG A 87 -9.02 9.13 8.66
N TYR A 88 -10.17 9.20 7.97
CA TYR A 88 -11.34 9.91 8.46
C TYR A 88 -11.89 9.31 9.76
N ALA A 89 -11.97 7.99 9.87
CA ALA A 89 -12.39 7.30 11.09
C ALA A 89 -11.42 7.58 12.25
N ALA A 90 -10.11 7.48 12.01
CA ALA A 90 -9.07 7.76 13.01
C ALA A 90 -9.13 9.20 13.53
N ALA A 91 -9.35 10.18 12.65
CA ALA A 91 -9.49 11.60 13.03
C ALA A 91 -10.69 11.88 13.95
N ARG A 92 -11.67 10.97 14.00
CA ARG A 92 -12.86 11.07 14.85
C ARG A 92 -12.76 10.33 16.18
N LEU A 93 -11.69 9.57 16.41
CA LEU A 93 -11.46 8.89 17.69
C LEU A 93 -11.20 9.92 18.80
N ASP A 94 -12.13 10.12 19.72
CA ASP A 94 -11.94 11.08 20.81
C ASP A 94 -11.40 10.37 22.06
N PRO A 95 -10.15 10.64 22.51
CA PRO A 95 -9.54 9.96 23.66
C PRO A 95 -10.28 10.18 24.98
N ILE A 96 -11.03 11.28 25.13
CA ILE A 96 -11.80 11.56 26.35
C ILE A 96 -13.25 11.04 26.29
N SER A 97 -13.68 10.52 25.14
CA SER A 97 -15.02 9.97 24.98
C SER A 97 -15.19 8.70 25.82
N PRO A 98 -16.32 8.52 26.54
CA PRO A 98 -16.60 7.28 27.25
C PRO A 98 -16.68 6.06 26.30
N ASP A 99 -16.95 6.28 25.02
CA ASP A 99 -17.11 5.23 24.00
C ASP A 99 -15.82 4.94 23.22
N VAL A 100 -14.70 5.60 23.54
CA VAL A 100 -13.45 5.51 22.77
C VAL A 100 -12.94 4.07 22.62
N ARG A 101 -13.09 3.22 23.64
CA ARG A 101 -12.68 1.81 23.58
C ARG A 101 -13.48 1.03 22.53
N SER A 102 -14.79 1.28 22.47
CA SER A 102 -15.66 0.71 21.43
C SER A 102 -15.29 1.25 20.05
N ALA A 103 -14.97 2.53 19.95
CA ALA A 103 -14.55 3.15 18.69
C ALA A 103 -13.20 2.59 18.19
N LEU A 104 -12.21 2.41 19.08
CA LEU A 104 -10.94 1.74 18.77
C LEU A 104 -11.14 0.31 18.29
N ARG A 105 -12.04 -0.44 18.94
CA ARG A 105 -12.40 -1.80 18.49
C ARG A 105 -12.99 -1.82 17.08
N LEU A 106 -13.91 -0.89 16.77
CA LEU A 106 -14.49 -0.79 15.43
C LEU A 106 -13.42 -0.40 14.40
N PHE A 107 -12.58 0.58 14.73
CA PHE A 107 -11.47 1.01 13.89
C PHE A 107 -10.49 -0.14 13.60
N HIS A 108 -10.19 -1.00 14.59
CA HIS A 108 -9.40 -2.21 14.40
C HIS A 108 -10.05 -3.22 13.43
N LEU A 109 -11.37 -3.37 13.45
CA LEU A 109 -12.07 -4.24 12.49
C LEU A 109 -12.01 -3.68 11.07
N ASP A 110 -12.18 -2.36 10.91
CA ASP A 110 -12.04 -1.70 9.61
C ASP A 110 -10.60 -1.77 9.08
N TRP A 111 -9.61 -1.61 9.95
CA TRP A 111 -8.20 -1.83 9.62
C TRP A 111 -7.95 -3.25 9.10
N ASN A 112 -8.47 -4.27 9.79
CA ASN A 112 -8.28 -5.67 9.36
C ASN A 112 -8.95 -5.95 8.01
N ARG A 113 -10.09 -5.31 7.71
CA ARG A 113 -10.72 -5.39 6.39
C ARG A 113 -9.79 -4.80 5.31
N PHE A 114 -9.23 -3.62 5.57
CA PHE A 114 -8.27 -2.99 4.66
C PHE A 114 -7.00 -3.83 4.48
N LEU A 115 -6.40 -4.29 5.57
CA LEU A 115 -5.21 -5.15 5.56
C LEU A 115 -5.44 -6.40 4.70
N SER A 116 -6.57 -7.07 4.88
CA SER A 116 -6.92 -8.24 4.05
C SER A 116 -7.01 -7.89 2.56
N ALA A 117 -7.60 -6.74 2.22
CA ALA A 117 -7.72 -6.30 0.84
C ALA A 117 -6.36 -5.93 0.23
N TYR A 118 -5.49 -5.30 1.01
CA TYR A 118 -4.15 -4.92 0.59
C TYR A 118 -3.25 -6.16 0.39
N LEU A 119 -3.34 -7.15 1.27
CA LEU A 119 -2.60 -8.41 1.10
C LEU A 119 -3.03 -9.17 -0.17
N ALA A 120 -4.32 -9.16 -0.50
CA ALA A 120 -4.83 -9.76 -1.74
C ALA A 120 -4.30 -9.02 -2.99
N HIS A 121 -4.19 -7.70 -2.91
CA HIS A 121 -3.62 -6.88 -3.97
C HIS A 121 -2.14 -7.19 -4.22
N LEU A 122 -1.31 -7.20 -3.16
CA LEU A 122 0.10 -7.57 -3.26
C LEU A 122 0.32 -9.00 -3.80
N ASP A 123 -0.59 -9.93 -3.47
CA ASP A 123 -0.54 -11.31 -4.00
C ASP A 123 -0.84 -11.36 -5.51
N ASP A 124 -1.87 -10.63 -5.98
CA ASP A 124 -2.17 -10.55 -7.42
C ASP A 124 -1.03 -9.88 -8.19
N GLU A 125 -0.41 -8.86 -7.62
CA GLU A 125 0.76 -8.21 -8.23
C GLU A 125 1.91 -9.19 -8.41
N GLU A 126 2.30 -9.87 -7.34
CA GLU A 126 3.45 -10.77 -7.35
C GLU A 126 3.22 -12.01 -8.21
N ARG A 127 2.04 -12.62 -8.15
CA ARG A 127 1.75 -13.90 -8.80
C ARG A 127 1.18 -13.76 -10.20
N THR A 128 0.52 -12.65 -10.49
CA THR A 128 -0.15 -12.42 -11.78
C THR A 128 0.56 -11.33 -12.58
N LEU A 129 0.59 -10.09 -12.09
CA LEU A 129 1.07 -8.95 -12.86
C LEU A 129 2.58 -9.03 -13.16
N PHE A 130 3.41 -9.19 -12.12
CA PHE A 130 4.86 -9.25 -12.27
C PHE A 130 5.32 -10.54 -12.92
N ALA A 131 4.60 -11.65 -12.69
CA ALA A 131 4.85 -12.89 -13.41
C ALA A 131 4.65 -12.69 -14.93
N LYS A 132 3.55 -12.03 -15.33
CA LYS A 132 3.26 -11.71 -16.73
C LYS A 132 4.25 -10.73 -17.35
N LEU A 133 4.62 -9.67 -16.63
CA LEU A 133 5.67 -8.77 -17.09
C LEU A 133 7.01 -9.49 -17.28
N GLY A 134 7.33 -10.44 -16.39
CA GLY A 134 8.52 -11.29 -16.46
C GLY A 134 8.62 -12.14 -17.73
N GLU A 135 7.49 -12.44 -18.39
CA GLU A 135 7.46 -13.16 -19.68
C GLU A 135 7.96 -12.28 -20.83
N HIS A 136 7.85 -10.95 -20.72
CA HIS A 136 8.22 -9.99 -21.75
C HIS A 136 9.53 -9.25 -21.46
N LEU A 137 9.82 -8.98 -20.19
CA LEU A 137 10.97 -8.20 -19.74
C LEU A 137 11.54 -8.80 -18.44
N PRO A 138 12.86 -8.96 -18.31
CA PRO A 138 13.43 -9.34 -17.04
C PRO A 138 13.12 -8.26 -15.98
N LEU A 139 12.56 -8.65 -14.84
CA LEU A 139 12.11 -7.72 -13.79
C LEU A 139 13.25 -6.82 -13.26
N SER A 140 14.51 -7.23 -13.39
CA SER A 140 15.68 -6.40 -13.10
C SER A 140 15.81 -5.19 -14.03
N ALA A 141 15.38 -5.29 -15.28
CA ALA A 141 15.37 -4.18 -16.23
C ALA A 141 14.29 -3.14 -15.88
N ILE A 142 13.17 -3.58 -15.30
CA ILE A 142 12.11 -2.68 -14.78
C ILE A 142 12.67 -1.80 -13.65
N THR A 143 13.54 -2.36 -12.82
CA THR A 143 14.21 -1.62 -11.74
C THR A 143 15.34 -0.72 -12.22
N GLN A 144 16.04 -1.05 -13.33
CA GLN A 144 17.15 -0.26 -13.88
C GLN A 144 16.73 0.89 -14.80
N SER A 145 15.58 0.79 -15.47
CA SER A 145 15.01 1.93 -16.22
C SER A 145 14.75 3.16 -15.34
N ALA A 146 14.75 2.99 -14.00
CA ALA A 146 14.57 4.04 -13.01
C ALA A 146 15.80 4.94 -12.82
N GLU A 147 17.02 4.46 -13.07
CA GLU A 147 18.24 5.28 -12.89
C GLU A 147 18.51 6.19 -14.09
N GLN A 148 18.11 5.77 -15.30
CA GLN A 148 18.44 6.50 -16.53
C GLN A 148 17.48 7.66 -16.85
N GLN A 149 16.26 7.69 -16.30
CA GLN A 149 15.31 8.80 -16.50
C GLN A 149 15.48 9.94 -15.49
N GLY A 150 16.10 9.69 -14.32
CA GLY A 150 16.47 10.75 -13.37
C GLY A 150 17.68 11.58 -13.82
N ALA A 151 18.56 11.01 -14.66
CA ALA A 151 19.76 11.67 -15.16
C ALA A 151 19.56 12.51 -16.43
N ARG A 152 18.32 12.60 -16.97
CA ARG A 152 17.99 13.38 -18.18
C ARG A 152 17.03 14.55 -17.94
N GLY A 153 16.76 14.86 -16.67
CA GLY A 153 15.91 15.99 -16.25
C GLY A 153 16.66 17.23 -15.78
N GLU A 154 18.00 17.23 -15.88
CA GLU A 154 18.88 18.36 -15.57
C GLU A 154 19.68 18.75 -16.82
N GLU A 155 19.00 19.27 -17.86
CA GLU A 155 19.62 20.10 -18.90
C GLU A 155 18.70 21.28 -19.25
#